data_AF-A0A971CLI2-F1
#
_entry.id   AF-A0A971CLI2-F1
#
_cell.length_a   1.000
_cell.length_b   1.000
_cell.length_c   1.000
_cell.angle_alpha   90.00
_cell.angle_beta   90.00
_cell.angle_gamma   90.00
#
_symmetry.space_group_name_H-M   'P 1'
#
loop_
_entity.id
_entity.type
_entity.pdbx_description
1 polymer ?
#
loop_
_entity_poly.entity_id
_entity_poly.type
_entity_poly.pdbx_seq_one_letter_code
_entity_poly.pdbx_strand_id
1 'polypeptide(L)'
;MSSNKRDGSFERIRSFVRRLLSRAAFLFINSFITIAILAAVAMLTRTPFVFPSLGPTAFLLFYAPEVPAASPRHTIFGHAIGIICGFGALWVCGLTNAMPTIEIGVSRARIFAAALSLAATGAMMIALKSEHAPAGATTLIISLGFVTSPSI
;
A
#
# COMPACT_ATOMS: atom_id res chain seq x y z
N MET A 1 -8.06 4.38 53.30
CA MET A 1 -7.02 3.99 52.32
C MET A 1 -7.53 3.44 50.97
N SER A 2 -8.85 3.45 50.67
CA SER A 2 -9.39 2.93 49.38
C SER A 2 -9.70 4.00 48.30
N SER A 3 -9.58 5.30 48.59
CA SER A 3 -9.82 6.38 47.61
C SER A 3 -8.67 6.52 46.59
N ASN A 4 -7.42 6.47 47.06
CA ASN A 4 -6.22 6.72 46.26
C ASN A 4 -5.98 5.73 45.10
N LYS A 5 -6.46 4.47 45.22
CA LYS A 5 -6.32 3.47 44.14
C LYS A 5 -7.34 3.66 43.01
N ARG A 6 -8.51 4.24 43.30
CA ARG A 6 -9.55 4.46 42.28
C ARG A 6 -9.19 5.64 41.38
N ASP A 7 -8.69 6.72 41.96
CA ASP A 7 -8.26 7.93 41.22
C ASP A 7 -7.12 7.64 40.22
N GLY A 8 -6.13 6.85 40.63
CA GLY A 8 -5.02 6.44 39.73
C GLY A 8 -5.47 5.55 38.56
N SER A 9 -6.53 4.76 38.72
CA SER A 9 -7.10 3.95 37.63
C SER A 9 -7.82 4.85 36.62
N PHE A 10 -8.61 5.82 37.10
CA PHE A 10 -9.32 6.78 36.24
C PHE A 10 -8.36 7.65 35.43
N GLU A 11 -7.27 8.16 36.01
CA GLU A 11 -6.26 8.93 35.26
C GLU A 11 -5.52 8.08 34.22
N ARG A 12 -5.24 6.81 34.52
CA ARG A 12 -4.60 5.89 33.58
C ARG A 12 -5.52 5.57 32.40
N ILE A 13 -6.81 5.35 32.64
CA ILE A 13 -7.82 5.17 31.59
C ILE A 13 -7.95 6.44 30.76
N ARG A 14 -8.05 7.61 31.39
CA ARG A 14 -8.20 8.90 30.69
C ARG A 14 -6.99 9.22 29.81
N SER A 15 -5.78 8.99 30.31
CA SER A 15 -4.54 9.20 29.53
C SER A 15 -4.40 8.20 28.39
N PHE A 16 -4.79 6.94 28.60
CA PHE A 16 -4.86 5.93 27.54
C PHE A 16 -5.84 6.33 26.42
N VAL A 17 -7.08 6.67 26.78
CA VAL A 17 -8.13 7.08 25.83
C VAL A 17 -7.69 8.32 25.06
N ARG A 18 -7.12 9.34 25.72
CA ARG A 18 -6.59 10.52 25.03
C ARG A 18 -5.50 10.16 24.02
N ARG A 19 -4.53 9.33 24.41
CA ARG A 19 -3.46 8.88 23.50
C ARG A 19 -4.03 8.13 22.30
N LEU A 20 -5.02 7.28 22.51
CA LEU A 20 -5.69 6.54 21.44
C LEU A 20 -6.41 7.50 20.48
N LEU A 21 -7.22 8.43 21.01
CA LEU A 21 -7.95 9.42 20.21
C LEU A 21 -7.00 10.33 19.42
N SER A 22 -5.91 10.79 20.04
CA SER A 22 -4.90 11.60 19.35
C SER A 22 -4.24 10.84 18.20
N ARG A 23 -3.89 9.56 18.41
CA ARG A 23 -3.32 8.72 17.33
C ARG A 23 -4.32 8.45 16.21
N ALA A 24 -5.58 8.16 16.55
CA ALA A 24 -6.63 7.94 15.57
C ALA A 24 -6.91 9.21 14.75
N ALA A 25 -7.01 10.37 15.40
CA ALA A 25 -7.18 11.65 14.73
C ALA A 25 -5.99 11.98 13.82
N PHE A 26 -4.76 11.76 14.29
CA PHE A 26 -3.55 11.95 13.50
C PHE A 26 -3.57 11.09 12.22
N LEU A 27 -3.86 9.80 12.35
CA LEU A 27 -3.95 8.89 11.21
C LEU A 27 -5.05 9.31 10.24
N PHE A 28 -6.24 9.60 10.77
CA PHE A 28 -7.40 10.00 9.97
C PHE A 28 -7.11 11.25 9.15
N ILE A 29 -6.65 12.32 9.79
CA ILE A 29 -6.40 13.62 9.14
C ILE A 29 -5.32 13.48 8.07
N ASN A 30 -4.17 12.88 8.41
CA ASN A 30 -3.06 12.78 7.47
C ASN A 30 -3.37 11.84 6.31
N SER A 31 -4.04 10.71 6.56
CA SER A 31 -4.46 9.79 5.49
C SER A 31 -5.49 10.45 4.57
N PHE A 32 -6.48 11.14 5.14
CA PHE A 32 -7.49 11.86 4.37
C PHE A 32 -6.85 12.91 3.47
N ILE A 33 -6.01 13.79 4.03
CA ILE A 33 -5.32 14.85 3.27
C ILE A 33 -4.45 14.23 2.17
N THR A 34 -3.65 13.22 2.49
CA THR A 34 -2.74 12.58 1.53
C THR A 34 -3.51 11.97 0.35
N ILE A 35 -4.54 11.17 0.63
CA ILE A 35 -5.31 10.52 -0.43
C ILE A 35 -6.17 11.53 -1.19
N ALA A 36 -6.72 12.56 -0.53
CA ALA A 36 -7.48 13.61 -1.20
C ALA A 36 -6.61 14.40 -2.18
N ILE A 37 -5.36 14.72 -1.82
CA ILE A 37 -4.41 15.37 -2.72
C ILE A 37 -4.12 14.47 -3.93
N LEU A 38 -3.81 13.20 -3.71
CA LEU A 38 -3.53 12.26 -4.81
C LEU A 38 -4.75 12.06 -5.72
N ALA A 39 -5.96 12.02 -5.15
CA ALA A 39 -7.22 11.95 -5.89
C ALA A 39 -7.49 13.23 -6.70
N ALA A 40 -7.22 14.40 -6.14
CA ALA A 40 -7.32 15.67 -6.86
C ALA A 40 -6.33 15.74 -8.03
N VAL A 41 -5.09 15.30 -7.82
CA VAL A 41 -4.09 15.19 -8.91
C VAL A 41 -4.57 14.22 -9.98
N ALA A 42 -5.08 13.04 -9.61
CA ALA A 42 -5.63 12.07 -10.55
C ALA A 42 -6.79 12.66 -11.37
N MET A 43 -7.68 13.44 -10.73
CA MET A 43 -8.78 14.13 -11.39
C MET A 43 -8.29 15.18 -12.40
N LEU A 44 -7.26 15.96 -12.06
CA LEU A 44 -6.68 16.98 -12.94
C LEU A 44 -5.90 16.39 -14.11
N THR A 45 -5.17 15.31 -13.86
CA THR A 45 -4.29 14.65 -14.84
C THR A 45 -5.02 13.63 -15.71
N ARG A 46 -6.24 13.22 -15.32
CA ARG A 46 -7.00 12.11 -15.93
C ARG A 46 -6.22 10.79 -15.98
N THR A 47 -5.21 10.66 -15.14
CA THR A 47 -4.43 9.45 -14.98
C THR A 47 -4.71 8.86 -13.60
N PRO A 48 -4.84 7.53 -13.48
CA PRO A 48 -5.24 6.88 -12.22
C PRO A 48 -4.06 6.81 -11.24
N PHE A 49 -3.51 7.96 -10.82
CA PHE A 49 -2.41 8.02 -9.86
C PHE A 49 -2.79 7.48 -8.46
N VAL A 50 -4.09 7.30 -8.17
CA VAL A 50 -4.58 6.68 -6.94
C VAL A 50 -4.72 5.17 -7.14
N PHE A 51 -3.60 4.46 -6.97
CA PHE A 51 -3.61 3.00 -6.92
C PHE A 51 -4.02 2.50 -5.54
N PRO A 52 -4.84 1.43 -5.43
CA PRO A 52 -5.27 0.86 -4.15
C PRO A 52 -4.15 0.56 -3.15
N SER A 53 -2.91 0.32 -3.62
CA SER A 53 -1.75 0.12 -2.76
C SER A 53 -1.39 1.33 -1.89
N LEU A 54 -1.74 2.55 -2.30
CA LEU A 54 -1.40 3.78 -1.58
C LEU A 54 -2.17 3.93 -0.26
N GLY A 55 -3.33 3.29 -0.11
CA GLY A 55 -4.09 3.27 1.14
C GLY A 55 -3.29 2.62 2.28
N PRO A 56 -2.89 1.34 2.15
CA PRO A 56 -2.02 0.67 3.12
C PRO A 56 -0.66 1.35 3.30
N THR A 57 -0.09 1.97 2.26
CA THR A 57 1.13 2.79 2.38
C THR A 57 0.90 3.98 3.32
N ALA A 58 -0.10 4.82 3.06
CA ALA A 58 -0.43 5.96 3.90
C ALA A 58 -0.77 5.53 5.32
N PHE A 59 -1.56 4.45 5.47
CA PHE A 59 -1.88 3.88 6.76
C PHE A 59 -0.61 3.49 7.53
N LEU A 60 0.32 2.75 6.91
CA LEU A 60 1.56 2.32 7.56
C LEU A 60 2.41 3.53 8.01
N LEU A 61 2.53 4.54 7.13
CA LEU A 61 3.27 5.77 7.41
C LEU A 61 2.73 6.52 8.63
N PHE A 62 1.41 6.60 8.81
CA PHE A 62 0.82 7.37 9.90
C PHE A 62 0.47 6.54 11.15
N TYR A 63 0.29 5.22 11.00
CA TYR A 63 0.00 4.31 12.11
C TYR A 63 1.26 3.90 12.87
N ALA A 64 2.33 3.56 12.12
CA ALA A 64 3.58 3.02 12.64
C ALA A 64 4.80 3.65 11.94
N PRO A 65 4.99 4.98 12.02
CA PRO A 65 6.07 5.69 11.32
C PRO A 65 7.49 5.21 11.70
N GLU A 66 7.64 4.66 12.91
CA GLU A 66 8.94 4.25 13.47
C GLU A 66 9.43 2.89 12.96
N VAL A 67 8.59 2.12 12.25
CA VAL A 67 9.05 0.83 11.70
C VAL A 67 9.86 1.06 10.42
N PRO A 68 10.93 0.29 10.15
CA PRO A 68 11.75 0.48 8.95
C PRO A 68 10.95 0.45 7.64
N ALA A 69 9.91 -0.39 7.58
CA ALA A 69 9.00 -0.52 6.44
C ALA A 69 8.19 0.75 6.13
N ALA A 70 8.07 1.69 7.07
CA ALA A 70 7.46 3.01 6.87
C ALA A 70 8.47 4.07 6.40
N SER A 71 9.77 3.76 6.30
CA SER A 71 10.74 4.74 5.83
C SER A 71 10.53 5.08 4.34
N PRO A 72 10.74 6.34 3.92
CA PRO A 72 10.59 6.75 2.51
C PRO A 72 11.38 5.87 1.55
N ARG A 73 12.59 5.45 1.98
CA ARG A 73 13.44 4.53 1.23
C ARG A 73 12.75 3.18 0.97
N HIS A 74 12.16 2.56 1.98
CA HIS A 74 11.48 1.26 1.83
C HIS A 74 10.22 1.41 0.98
N THR A 75 9.46 2.49 1.16
CA THR A 75 8.29 2.79 0.33
C THR A 75 8.68 2.88 -1.15
N ILE A 76 9.68 3.70 -1.50
CA ILE A 76 10.11 3.91 -2.89
C ILE A 76 10.65 2.60 -3.49
N PHE A 77 11.59 1.93 -2.81
CA PHE A 77 12.20 0.71 -3.34
C PHE A 77 11.21 -0.46 -3.40
N GLY A 78 10.36 -0.62 -2.39
CA GLY A 78 9.34 -1.66 -2.39
C GLY A 78 8.40 -1.51 -3.58
N HIS A 79 7.85 -0.31 -3.80
CA HIS A 79 6.99 -0.07 -4.97
C HIS A 79 7.74 -0.24 -6.30
N ALA A 80 8.99 0.21 -6.40
CA ALA A 80 9.81 0.01 -7.60
C ALA A 80 10.03 -1.49 -7.90
N ILE A 81 10.36 -2.28 -6.89
CA ILE A 81 10.47 -3.74 -7.01
C ILE A 81 9.14 -4.34 -7.45
N GLY A 82 8.03 -3.93 -6.82
CA GLY A 82 6.70 -4.42 -7.18
C GLY A 82 6.31 -4.11 -8.62
N ILE A 83 6.68 -2.93 -9.12
CA ILE A 83 6.49 -2.55 -10.53
C ILE A 83 7.30 -3.44 -11.46
N ILE A 84 8.59 -3.61 -11.18
CA ILE A 84 9.51 -4.40 -12.00
C ILE A 84 9.07 -5.87 -12.04
N CYS A 85 8.76 -6.47 -10.89
CA CYS A 85 8.33 -7.86 -10.80
C CYS A 85 6.95 -8.09 -11.43
N GLY A 86 6.00 -7.16 -11.21
CA GLY A 86 4.68 -7.19 -11.84
C GLY A 86 4.77 -7.18 -13.36
N PHE A 87 5.51 -6.21 -13.91
CA PHE A 87 5.68 -6.07 -15.36
C PHE A 87 6.53 -7.21 -15.95
N GLY A 88 7.60 -7.61 -15.27
CA GLY A 88 8.46 -8.71 -15.69
C GLY A 88 7.71 -10.02 -15.81
N ALA A 89 6.80 -10.32 -14.88
CA ALA A 89 5.96 -11.52 -14.96
C ALA A 89 4.99 -11.48 -16.15
N LEU A 90 4.41 -10.32 -16.46
CA LEU A 90 3.60 -10.15 -17.67
C LEU A 90 4.43 -10.40 -18.92
N TRP A 91 5.64 -9.85 -18.98
CA TRP A 91 6.55 -10.01 -20.10
C TRP A 91 6.92 -11.47 -20.32
N VAL A 92 7.32 -12.20 -19.27
CA VAL A 92 7.62 -13.64 -19.32
C VAL A 92 6.41 -14.46 -19.80
N CYS A 93 5.20 -14.06 -19.45
CA CYS A 93 3.98 -14.77 -19.83
C CYS A 93 3.40 -14.32 -21.19
N GLY A 94 4.04 -13.38 -21.90
CA GLY A 94 3.52 -12.85 -23.18
C GLY A 94 2.23 -12.03 -23.03
N LEU A 95 2.07 -11.38 -21.89
CA LEU A 95 0.80 -10.80 -21.42
C LEU A 95 0.81 -9.26 -21.33
N THR A 96 1.85 -8.60 -21.85
CA THR A 96 2.05 -7.14 -21.77
C THR A 96 0.98 -6.32 -22.48
N ASN A 97 0.40 -6.84 -23.55
CA ASN A 97 -0.66 -6.18 -24.33
C ASN A 97 -2.06 -6.76 -24.05
N ALA A 98 -2.19 -7.63 -23.05
CA ALA A 98 -3.47 -8.26 -22.73
C ALA A 98 -4.34 -7.35 -21.85
N MET A 99 -5.64 -7.31 -22.15
CA MET A 99 -6.64 -6.50 -21.44
C MET A 99 -6.70 -6.79 -19.94
N PRO A 100 -7.14 -5.82 -19.11
CA PRO A 100 -7.30 -6.00 -17.66
C PRO A 100 -8.15 -7.24 -17.32
N THR A 101 -7.82 -7.95 -16.24
CA THR A 101 -8.56 -9.18 -15.86
C THR A 101 -10.02 -8.95 -15.50
N ILE A 102 -10.39 -7.71 -15.14
CA ILE A 102 -11.78 -7.36 -14.88
C ILE A 102 -12.64 -7.38 -16.15
N GLU A 103 -12.02 -7.22 -17.32
CA GLU A 103 -12.72 -7.20 -18.61
C GLU A 103 -12.78 -8.59 -19.26
N ILE A 104 -11.69 -9.35 -19.21
CA ILE A 104 -11.54 -10.63 -19.93
C ILE A 104 -11.48 -11.86 -19.02
N GLY A 105 -11.59 -11.68 -17.69
CA GLY A 105 -11.43 -12.74 -16.71
C GLY A 105 -9.97 -13.14 -16.47
N VAL A 106 -9.78 -14.26 -15.76
CA VAL A 106 -8.47 -14.76 -15.33
C VAL A 106 -8.08 -16.01 -16.12
N SER A 107 -7.05 -15.90 -16.95
CA SER A 107 -6.49 -17.04 -17.71
C SER A 107 -5.40 -17.77 -16.90
N ARG A 108 -5.07 -19.00 -17.30
CA ARG A 108 -3.95 -19.78 -16.70
C ARG A 108 -2.63 -19.02 -16.70
N ALA A 109 -2.32 -18.33 -17.81
CA ALA A 109 -1.13 -17.49 -17.91
C ALA A 109 -1.16 -16.33 -16.92
N ARG A 110 -2.35 -15.75 -16.67
CA ARG A 110 -2.53 -14.64 -15.72
C ARG A 110 -2.39 -15.09 -14.26
N ILE A 111 -2.88 -16.30 -13.93
CA ILE A 111 -2.64 -16.93 -12.62
C ILE A 111 -1.15 -17.06 -12.38
N PHE A 112 -0.42 -17.61 -13.36
CA PHE A 112 1.02 -17.79 -13.25
C PHE A 112 1.75 -16.44 -13.15
N ALA A 113 1.39 -15.45 -13.96
CA ALA A 113 1.97 -14.11 -13.91
C ALA A 113 1.77 -13.44 -12.54
N ALA A 114 0.56 -13.51 -11.97
CA ALA A 114 0.26 -12.92 -10.66
C ALA A 114 0.97 -13.64 -9.49
N ALA A 115 1.05 -14.98 -9.54
CA ALA A 115 1.75 -15.75 -8.54
C ALA A 115 3.27 -15.50 -8.60
N LEU A 116 3.83 -15.54 -9.80
CA LEU A 116 5.26 -15.31 -10.05
C LEU A 116 5.68 -13.90 -9.65
N SER A 117 4.90 -12.89 -10.03
CA SER A 117 5.19 -11.50 -9.71
C SER A 117 5.24 -11.28 -8.21
N LEU A 118 4.22 -11.73 -7.47
CA LEU A 118 4.14 -11.53 -6.02
C LEU A 118 5.25 -12.27 -5.27
N ALA A 119 5.54 -13.52 -5.67
CA ALA A 119 6.63 -14.30 -5.09
C ALA A 119 7.99 -13.62 -5.33
N ALA A 120 8.24 -13.16 -6.55
CA ALA A 120 9.45 -12.44 -6.91
C ALA A 120 9.59 -11.12 -6.14
N THR A 121 8.52 -10.33 -6.02
CA THR A 121 8.51 -9.08 -5.25
C THR A 121 8.90 -9.33 -3.80
N GLY A 122 8.29 -10.33 -3.16
CA GLY A 122 8.60 -10.68 -1.77
C GLY A 122 10.07 -11.07 -1.59
N ALA A 123 10.56 -11.97 -2.45
CA ALA A 123 11.95 -12.41 -2.41
C ALA A 123 12.94 -11.25 -2.62
N MET A 124 12.67 -10.37 -3.58
CA MET A 124 13.52 -9.22 -3.90
C MET A 124 13.51 -8.17 -2.79
N MET A 125 12.36 -7.86 -2.18
CA MET A 125 12.31 -6.93 -1.06
C MET A 125 13.10 -7.42 0.15
N ILE A 126 13.05 -8.73 0.44
CA ILE A 126 13.86 -9.35 1.51
C ILE A 126 15.35 -9.28 1.15
N ALA A 127 15.70 -9.66 -0.08
CA ALA A 127 17.10 -9.65 -0.53
C ALA A 127 17.72 -8.24 -0.49
N LEU A 128 16.92 -7.22 -0.81
CA LEU A 128 17.36 -5.82 -0.86
C LEU A 128 17.13 -5.04 0.44
N LYS A 129 16.57 -5.68 1.48
CA LYS A 129 16.21 -5.06 2.77
C LYS A 129 15.37 -3.80 2.58
N SER A 130 14.33 -3.95 1.77
CA SER A 130 13.40 -2.88 1.41
C SER A 130 11.95 -3.36 1.55
N GLU A 131 11.68 -4.08 2.63
CA GLU A 131 10.37 -4.64 2.92
C GLU A 131 9.33 -3.53 3.06
N HIS A 132 8.38 -3.52 2.13
CA HIS A 132 7.24 -2.63 2.17
C HIS A 132 6.02 -3.42 1.73
N ALA A 133 5.34 -4.07 2.69
CA ALA A 133 4.20 -4.93 2.42
C ALA A 133 3.14 -4.30 1.48
N PRO A 134 2.81 -2.99 1.56
CA PRO A 134 1.90 -2.34 0.61
C PRO A 134 2.30 -2.46 -0.86
N ALA A 135 3.58 -2.62 -1.19
CA ALA A 135 4.05 -2.80 -2.56
C ALA A 135 3.63 -4.14 -3.19
N GLY A 136 3.24 -5.13 -2.38
CA GLY A 136 2.61 -6.35 -2.89
C GLY A 136 1.33 -6.07 -3.66
N ALA A 137 0.53 -5.10 -3.21
CA ALA A 137 -0.67 -4.66 -3.93
C ALA A 137 -0.30 -3.99 -5.27
N THR A 138 0.75 -3.16 -5.32
CA THR A 138 1.26 -2.58 -6.59
C THR A 138 1.66 -3.64 -7.59
N THR A 139 2.33 -4.70 -7.11
CA THR A 139 2.72 -5.85 -7.93
C THR A 139 1.50 -6.47 -8.61
N LEU A 140 0.45 -6.75 -7.82
CA LEU A 140 -0.78 -7.37 -8.34
C LEU A 140 -1.55 -6.45 -9.27
N ILE A 141 -1.65 -5.15 -8.96
CA ILE A 141 -2.26 -4.14 -9.84
C ILE A 141 -1.64 -4.21 -11.24
N ILE A 142 -0.32 -4.34 -11.30
CA ILE A 142 0.39 -4.45 -12.59
C ILE A 142 0.17 -5.82 -13.22
N SER A 143 0.41 -6.93 -12.51
CA SER A 143 0.29 -8.26 -13.12
C SER A 143 -1.14 -8.68 -13.50
N LEU A 144 -2.16 -8.00 -12.94
CA LEU A 144 -3.56 -8.15 -13.34
C LEU A 144 -3.97 -7.19 -14.48
N GLY A 145 -3.07 -6.29 -14.88
CA GLY A 145 -3.30 -5.35 -15.97
C GLY A 145 -4.22 -4.19 -15.60
N PHE A 146 -4.31 -3.81 -14.32
CA PHE A 146 -5.15 -2.69 -13.86
C PHE A 146 -4.50 -1.32 -14.04
N VAL A 147 -3.26 -1.25 -14.51
CA VAL A 147 -2.68 0.02 -14.98
C VAL A 147 -3.31 0.33 -16.32
N THR A 148 -4.38 1.12 -16.29
CA THR A 148 -5.02 1.61 -17.50
C THR A 148 -4.04 2.53 -18.22
N SER A 149 -3.77 2.25 -19.49
CA SER A 149 -3.14 3.20 -20.40
C SER A 149 -3.85 4.56 -20.27
N PRO A 150 -3.15 5.70 -20.26
CA PRO A 150 -3.82 6.98 -20.34
C PRO A 150 -4.74 6.96 -21.56
N SER A 151 -6.04 7.13 -21.34
CA SER A 151 -6.96 7.41 -22.44
C SER A 151 -6.60 8.79 -22.95
N ILE A 152 -5.82 8.84 -24.03
CA ILE A 152 -5.56 10.08 -24.79
C ILE A 152 -6.88 10.56 -25.37
#